data_AF-A0A955IEQ3-F1
#
_entry.id   AF-A0A955IEQ3-F1
#
_cell.length_a   1.000
_cell.length_b   1.000
_cell.length_c   1.000
_cell.angle_alpha   90.00
_cell.angle_beta   90.00
_cell.angle_gamma   90.00
#
_symmetry.space_group_name_H-M   'P 1'
#
loop_
_entity.id
_entity.type
_entity.pdbx_description
1 polymer ?
#
loop_
_entity_poly.entity_id
_entity_poly.type
_entity_poly.pdbx_seq_one_letter_code
_entity_poly.pdbx_strand_id
1 'polypeptide(L)'
;DHPIAGQIMGTDPDEMARGAALLVGLGHDVIDVNLACPVKKIKRRSRGGHFLTAPREAAEVLQAVRDAVPPEVPCTVKLRRAWDDSEEMAANFERIFEAAYEIGYGWTTVHCRTVEQKYHGPGRWSFLRDLTARYADRVVFGSGDVWTVNDIFAMLDLTGVQGVSVARGCIGNPWIFRQARQMMAGAMPTEPTIAEQRQVLLEHFDLSCRLWGEQRAGRMMRKFGIKFAARHPQADAVKSAFIRCERLEEWRAVIEAAYRLDEDQLAAADGQR
;
A
#
# COMPACT_ATOMS: atom_id res chain seq x y z
N ASP A 1 -5.56 14.90 -4.39
CA ASP A 1 -5.42 13.67 -3.56
C ASP A 1 -4.49 13.85 -2.36
N HIS A 2 -4.42 15.03 -1.75
CA HIS A 2 -3.51 15.27 -0.61
C HIS A 2 -4.10 14.75 0.71
N PRO A 3 -3.27 14.27 1.65
CA PRO A 3 -1.81 14.12 1.52
C PRO A 3 -1.41 12.89 0.67
N ILE A 4 -0.37 13.04 -0.15
CA ILE A 4 0.17 11.98 -1.00
C ILE A 4 1.71 11.92 -0.95
N ALA A 5 2.24 10.72 -0.74
CA ALA A 5 3.68 10.47 -0.74
C ALA A 5 4.18 10.07 -2.14
N GLY A 6 5.25 10.71 -2.59
CA GLY A 6 5.96 10.34 -3.81
C GLY A 6 7.06 9.33 -3.49
N GLN A 7 6.91 8.08 -3.93
CA GLN A 7 7.90 7.02 -3.66
C GLN A 7 8.90 6.87 -4.83
N ILE A 8 10.19 6.94 -4.52
CA ILE A 8 11.30 6.73 -5.47
C ILE A 8 12.05 5.44 -5.20
N MET A 9 12.62 4.89 -6.27
CA MET A 9 13.45 3.68 -6.23
C MET A 9 14.54 3.74 -7.29
N GLY A 10 15.78 3.56 -6.87
CA GLY A 10 16.97 3.69 -7.69
C GLY A 10 18.18 3.12 -6.96
N THR A 11 19.37 3.26 -7.54
CA THR A 11 20.64 2.79 -6.96
C THR A 11 21.70 3.87 -6.91
N ASP A 12 21.55 4.89 -7.74
CA ASP A 12 22.52 5.96 -7.90
C ASP A 12 22.05 7.15 -7.04
N PRO A 13 22.86 7.64 -6.08
CA PRO A 13 22.48 8.73 -5.19
C PRO A 13 22.05 10.00 -5.94
N ASP A 14 22.76 10.37 -7.01
CA ASP A 14 22.46 11.58 -7.78
C ASP A 14 21.13 11.44 -8.57
N GLU A 15 20.88 10.28 -9.19
CA GLU A 15 19.58 9.98 -9.82
C GLU A 15 18.44 10.04 -8.79
N MET A 16 18.65 9.49 -7.59
CA MET A 16 17.66 9.48 -6.52
C MET A 16 17.35 10.89 -6.00
N ALA A 17 18.39 11.69 -5.75
CA ALA A 17 18.28 13.10 -5.35
C ALA A 17 17.48 13.93 -6.37
N ARG A 18 17.82 13.83 -7.67
CA ARG A 18 17.08 14.51 -8.74
C ARG A 18 15.62 14.06 -8.82
N GLY A 19 15.37 12.76 -8.67
CA GLY A 19 14.01 12.20 -8.65
C GLY A 19 13.18 12.71 -7.47
N ALA A 20 13.79 12.81 -6.29
CA ALA A 20 13.16 13.36 -5.10
C ALA A 20 12.76 14.83 -5.30
N ALA A 21 13.68 15.67 -5.76
CA ALA A 21 13.42 17.08 -6.04
C ALA A 21 12.32 17.28 -7.09
N LEU A 22 12.27 16.42 -8.12
CA LEU A 22 11.19 16.43 -9.11
C LEU A 22 9.83 16.16 -8.46
N LEU A 23 9.72 15.16 -7.59
CA LEU A 23 8.46 14.82 -6.93
C LEU A 23 7.99 15.94 -5.98
N VAL A 24 8.91 16.61 -5.30
CA VAL A 24 8.61 17.83 -4.53
C VAL A 24 8.04 18.91 -5.46
N GLY A 25 8.69 19.16 -6.60
CA GLY A 25 8.21 20.12 -7.61
C GLY A 25 6.84 19.76 -8.22
N LEU A 26 6.46 18.48 -8.20
CA LEU A 26 5.13 18.00 -8.58
C LEU A 26 4.09 18.10 -7.46
N GLY A 27 4.47 18.60 -6.29
CA GLY A 27 3.58 18.86 -5.16
C GLY A 27 3.37 17.69 -4.20
N HIS A 28 4.22 16.67 -4.17
CA HIS A 28 4.08 15.60 -3.17
C HIS A 28 4.37 16.11 -1.76
N ASP A 29 3.53 15.72 -0.79
CA ASP A 29 3.63 16.17 0.60
C ASP A 29 4.74 15.46 1.38
N VAL A 30 5.16 14.29 0.90
CA VAL A 30 6.15 13.41 1.53
C VAL A 30 6.98 12.73 0.44
N ILE A 31 8.28 12.57 0.66
CA ILE A 31 9.16 11.78 -0.22
C ILE A 31 9.51 10.46 0.46
N ASP A 32 9.18 9.34 -0.18
CA ASP A 32 9.48 7.99 0.35
C ASP A 32 10.56 7.28 -0.47
N VAL A 33 11.54 6.68 0.19
CA VAL A 33 12.59 5.87 -0.45
C VAL A 33 12.26 4.38 -0.32
N ASN A 34 12.12 3.69 -1.45
CA ASN A 34 11.85 2.25 -1.47
C ASN A 34 13.15 1.43 -1.40
N LEU A 35 13.37 0.80 -0.25
CA LEU A 35 14.43 -0.18 0.01
C LEU A 35 13.83 -1.58 0.28
N ALA A 36 12.61 -1.86 -0.20
CA ALA A 36 11.82 -3.04 0.17
C ALA A 36 11.45 -3.97 -1.02
N CYS A 37 11.56 -3.49 -2.25
CA CYS A 37 11.05 -4.20 -3.42
C CYS A 37 11.79 -5.54 -3.67
N PRO A 38 11.09 -6.69 -3.73
CA PRO A 38 11.74 -7.99 -3.93
C PRO A 38 11.85 -8.44 -5.40
N VAL A 39 11.46 -7.57 -6.35
CA VAL A 39 11.29 -7.94 -7.76
C VAL A 39 12.59 -7.78 -8.54
N LYS A 40 13.11 -8.89 -9.08
CA LYS A 40 14.36 -8.95 -9.87
C LYS A 40 14.26 -8.42 -11.32
N LYS A 41 13.16 -7.74 -11.71
CA LYS A 41 12.78 -7.55 -13.13
C LYS A 41 13.65 -6.60 -13.96
N ILE A 42 14.65 -5.95 -13.38
CA ILE A 42 15.56 -5.10 -14.15
C ILE A 42 16.89 -5.84 -14.27
N LYS A 43 17.21 -6.29 -15.49
CA LYS A 43 18.33 -7.18 -15.85
C LYS A 43 19.74 -6.73 -15.38
N ARG A 44 19.90 -5.59 -14.69
CA ARG A 44 21.23 -5.06 -14.37
C ARG A 44 21.39 -4.14 -13.15
N ARG A 45 20.42 -3.94 -12.24
CA ARG A 45 20.67 -3.05 -11.08
C ARG A 45 19.99 -3.52 -9.78
N SER A 46 20.84 -3.72 -8.78
CA SER A 46 20.70 -3.85 -7.33
C SER A 46 19.72 -2.87 -6.63
N ARG A 47 18.45 -2.80 -7.05
CA ARG A 47 17.47 -1.82 -6.53
C ARG A 47 16.54 -2.38 -5.44
N GLY A 48 15.99 -1.49 -4.63
CA GLY A 48 14.94 -1.82 -3.66
C GLY A 48 15.48 -2.70 -2.53
N GLY A 49 14.95 -3.91 -2.38
CA GLY A 49 15.32 -4.83 -1.31
C GLY A 49 16.80 -5.21 -1.27
N HIS A 50 17.53 -5.08 -2.39
CA HIS A 50 18.97 -5.38 -2.42
C HIS A 50 19.79 -4.50 -1.49
N PHE A 51 19.34 -3.29 -1.16
CA PHE A 51 20.03 -2.45 -0.20
C PHE A 51 20.19 -3.09 1.18
N LEU A 52 19.34 -4.07 1.52
CA LEU A 52 19.48 -4.85 2.76
C LEU A 52 20.72 -5.78 2.76
N THR A 53 21.42 -5.93 1.63
CA THR A 53 22.75 -6.56 1.54
C THR A 53 23.90 -5.54 1.46
N ALA A 54 23.60 -4.25 1.37
CA ALA A 54 24.57 -3.18 1.13
C ALA A 54 24.21 -1.92 1.96
N PRO A 55 24.33 -1.98 3.31
CA PRO A 55 23.85 -0.91 4.19
C PRO A 55 24.54 0.43 3.98
N ARG A 56 25.81 0.42 3.57
CA ARG A 56 26.55 1.65 3.24
C ARG A 56 25.94 2.36 2.02
N GLU A 57 25.70 1.62 0.94
CA GLU A 57 25.09 2.18 -0.28
C GLU A 57 23.66 2.69 -0.01
N ALA A 58 22.93 2.00 0.86
CA ALA A 58 21.61 2.43 1.30
C ALA A 58 21.68 3.80 2.01
N ALA A 59 22.62 3.97 2.96
CA ALA A 59 22.82 5.23 3.66
C ALA A 59 23.24 6.36 2.72
N GLU A 60 24.13 6.10 1.75
CA GLU A 60 24.53 7.08 0.73
C GLU A 60 23.34 7.58 -0.09
N VAL A 61 22.42 6.68 -0.49
CA VAL A 61 21.19 7.06 -1.19
C VAL A 61 20.22 7.83 -0.30
N LEU A 62 20.04 7.41 0.96
CA LEU A 62 19.17 8.11 1.90
C LEU A 62 19.68 9.54 2.17
N GLN A 63 20.99 9.71 2.36
CA GLN A 63 21.60 11.02 2.56
C GLN A 63 21.36 11.93 1.35
N ALA A 64 21.67 11.46 0.14
CA ALA A 64 21.50 12.24 -1.08
C ALA A 64 20.04 12.67 -1.32
N VAL A 65 19.07 11.80 -1.01
CA VAL A 65 17.65 12.15 -1.07
C VAL A 65 17.30 13.20 -0.04
N ARG A 66 17.74 13.06 1.21
CA ARG A 66 17.44 14.02 2.27
C ARG A 66 18.02 15.40 1.96
N ASP A 67 19.24 15.46 1.45
CA ASP A 67 19.93 16.72 1.11
C ASP A 67 19.24 17.48 -0.05
N ALA A 68 18.58 16.74 -0.97
CA ALA A 68 17.91 17.32 -2.12
C ALA A 68 16.47 17.78 -1.85
N VAL A 69 15.86 17.36 -0.74
CA VAL A 69 14.46 17.64 -0.40
C VAL A 69 14.40 18.77 0.63
N PRO A 70 13.52 19.79 0.46
CA PRO A 70 13.37 20.87 1.44
C PRO A 70 13.13 20.35 2.87
N PRO A 71 13.72 20.97 3.91
CA PRO A 71 13.61 20.49 5.29
C PRO A 71 12.18 20.32 5.81
N GLU A 72 11.25 21.13 5.33
CA GLU A 72 9.82 21.09 5.68
C GLU A 72 9.06 19.92 5.05
N VAL A 73 9.61 19.29 4.00
CA VAL A 73 9.03 18.11 3.36
C VAL A 73 9.60 16.84 4.02
N PRO A 74 8.79 16.03 4.71
CA PRO A 74 9.27 14.82 5.37
C PRO A 74 9.81 13.81 4.36
N CYS A 75 10.95 13.20 4.71
CA CYS A 75 11.47 12.02 4.01
C CYS A 75 11.21 10.77 4.84
N THR A 76 10.82 9.69 4.18
CA THR A 76 10.45 8.42 4.80
C THR A 76 11.09 7.28 4.04
N VAL A 77 11.24 6.12 4.70
CA VAL A 77 11.86 4.97 4.06
C VAL A 77 11.03 3.72 4.28
N LYS A 78 10.86 2.95 3.21
CA LYS A 78 10.15 1.68 3.25
C LYS A 78 11.12 0.52 3.13
N LEU A 79 11.11 -0.36 4.13
CA LEU A 79 12.00 -1.51 4.27
C LEU A 79 11.22 -2.84 4.33
N ARG A 80 11.95 -3.94 4.13
CA ARG A 80 11.58 -5.27 4.62
C ARG A 80 12.42 -5.57 5.85
N ARG A 81 11.99 -6.53 6.69
CA ARG A 81 12.70 -6.86 7.95
C ARG A 81 14.16 -7.29 7.79
N ALA A 82 14.54 -7.78 6.61
CA ALA A 82 15.90 -8.16 6.21
C ALA A 82 15.89 -8.66 4.74
N TRP A 83 17.06 -8.92 4.16
CA TRP A 83 17.16 -9.63 2.87
C TRP A 83 16.71 -11.10 3.00
N ASP A 84 17.29 -11.82 3.96
CA ASP A 84 16.96 -13.20 4.37
C ASP A 84 16.95 -13.33 5.91
N ASP A 85 16.98 -14.55 6.45
CA ASP A 85 16.93 -14.84 7.90
C ASP A 85 18.31 -15.02 8.56
N SER A 86 19.41 -14.68 7.87
CA SER A 86 20.76 -14.72 8.47
C SER A 86 21.00 -13.59 9.46
N GLU A 87 21.92 -13.80 10.41
CA GLU A 87 22.33 -12.78 11.38
C GLU A 87 22.96 -11.56 10.72
N GLU A 88 23.73 -11.76 9.63
CA GLU A 88 24.33 -10.67 8.86
C GLU A 88 23.26 -9.76 8.24
N MET A 89 22.20 -10.34 7.65
CA MET A 89 21.14 -9.55 7.03
C MET A 89 20.24 -8.86 8.06
N ALA A 90 20.08 -9.44 9.25
CA ALA A 90 19.47 -8.76 10.38
C ALA A 90 20.31 -7.55 10.81
N ALA A 91 21.63 -7.71 10.98
CA ALA A 91 22.53 -6.61 11.34
C ALA A 91 22.55 -5.50 10.27
N ASN A 92 22.46 -5.85 8.98
CA ASN A 92 22.35 -4.86 7.90
C ASN A 92 21.05 -4.06 7.95
N PHE A 93 19.92 -4.72 8.28
CA PHE A 93 18.66 -4.00 8.51
C PHE A 93 18.83 -2.95 9.61
N GLU A 94 19.43 -3.30 10.75
CA GLU A 94 19.61 -2.37 11.88
C GLU A 94 20.45 -1.16 11.47
N ARG A 95 21.58 -1.38 10.78
CA ARG A 95 22.44 -0.30 10.28
C ARG A 95 21.70 0.70 9.40
N ILE A 96 20.82 0.20 8.51
CA ILE A 96 20.03 1.04 7.61
C ILE A 96 18.93 1.77 8.36
N PHE A 97 18.28 1.09 9.30
CA PHE A 97 17.23 1.64 10.13
C PHE A 97 17.76 2.81 10.97
N GLU A 98 18.87 2.62 11.67
CA GLU A 98 19.53 3.66 12.49
C GLU A 98 19.99 4.83 11.61
N ALA A 99 20.69 4.55 10.51
CA ALA A 99 21.16 5.59 9.60
C ALA A 99 20.01 6.46 9.06
N ALA A 100 18.84 5.87 8.74
CA ALA A 100 17.70 6.65 8.27
C ALA A 100 17.29 7.74 9.27
N TYR A 101 17.21 7.41 10.56
CA TYR A 101 16.85 8.41 11.57
C TYR A 101 17.98 9.39 11.88
N GLU A 102 19.24 8.96 11.87
CA GLU A 102 20.39 9.87 12.02
C GLU A 102 20.44 10.92 10.90
N ILE A 103 20.09 10.53 9.68
CA ILE A 103 19.97 11.42 8.51
C ILE A 103 18.77 12.38 8.65
N GLY A 104 17.77 12.05 9.48
CA GLY A 104 16.59 12.89 9.70
C GLY A 104 15.34 12.43 8.94
N TYR A 105 15.22 11.14 8.63
CA TYR A 105 13.96 10.57 8.13
C TYR A 105 12.90 10.54 9.24
N GLY A 106 11.65 10.89 8.89
CA GLY A 106 10.57 11.06 9.87
C GLY A 106 10.00 9.74 10.38
N TRP A 107 9.89 8.72 9.52
CA TRP A 107 9.48 7.38 9.92
C TRP A 107 9.97 6.31 8.95
N THR A 108 9.92 5.07 9.43
CA THR A 108 10.21 3.87 8.63
C THR A 108 8.94 3.04 8.47
N THR A 109 8.63 2.58 7.26
CA THR A 109 7.58 1.57 7.04
C THR A 109 8.21 0.20 6.83
N VAL A 110 8.04 -0.71 7.78
CA VAL A 110 8.72 -2.02 7.78
C VAL A 110 7.74 -3.14 7.44
N HIS A 111 8.02 -3.84 6.34
CA HIS A 111 7.29 -5.04 5.96
C HIS A 111 7.85 -6.27 6.67
N CYS A 112 7.01 -7.00 7.39
CA CYS A 112 7.37 -8.10 8.31
C CYS A 112 7.85 -9.40 7.62
N ARG A 113 8.17 -9.37 6.33
CA ARG A 113 8.79 -10.50 5.59
C ARG A 113 10.13 -10.08 5.01
N THR A 114 11.05 -11.03 4.88
CA THR A 114 12.33 -10.79 4.19
C THR A 114 12.14 -10.58 2.70
N VAL A 115 13.16 -10.07 2.00
CA VAL A 115 13.16 -9.93 0.55
C VAL A 115 13.00 -11.29 -0.13
N GLU A 116 13.75 -12.29 0.30
CA GLU A 116 13.69 -13.65 -0.25
C GLU A 116 12.35 -14.33 -0.01
N GLN A 117 11.75 -14.12 1.17
CA GLN A 117 10.44 -14.67 1.52
C GLN A 117 9.33 -14.13 0.59
N LYS A 118 9.50 -12.94 0.00
CA LYS A 118 8.51 -12.30 -0.89
C LYS A 118 7.12 -12.23 -0.25
N TYR A 119 6.19 -13.08 -0.70
CA TYR A 119 4.82 -13.20 -0.23
C TYR A 119 4.47 -14.64 0.19
N HIS A 120 5.49 -15.49 0.40
CA HIS A 120 5.33 -16.88 0.81
C HIS A 120 5.24 -17.00 2.33
N GLY A 121 4.31 -17.80 2.82
CA GLY A 121 4.08 -18.00 4.25
C GLY A 121 3.66 -16.71 4.99
N PRO A 122 3.43 -16.80 6.32
CA PRO A 122 3.06 -15.63 7.13
C PRO A 122 4.26 -14.69 7.33
N GLY A 123 3.98 -13.39 7.45
CA GLY A 123 4.93 -12.42 7.95
C GLY A 123 5.17 -12.57 9.44
N ARG A 124 6.33 -12.09 9.92
CA ARG A 124 6.77 -12.21 11.31
C ARG A 124 6.45 -10.93 12.07
N TRP A 125 5.23 -10.80 12.59
CA TRP A 125 4.82 -9.62 13.37
C TRP A 125 5.61 -9.44 14.67
N SER A 126 6.09 -10.54 15.27
CA SER A 126 6.98 -10.46 16.44
C SER A 126 8.25 -9.65 16.17
N PHE A 127 8.76 -9.64 14.94
CA PHE A 127 9.88 -8.77 14.56
C PHE A 127 9.55 -7.29 14.75
N LEU A 128 8.34 -6.86 14.35
CA LEU A 128 7.91 -5.47 14.51
C LEU A 128 7.79 -5.10 15.98
N ARG A 129 7.24 -6.00 16.81
CA ARG A 129 7.17 -5.84 18.27
C ARG A 129 8.56 -5.67 18.89
N ASP A 130 9.49 -6.54 18.51
CA ASP A 130 10.84 -6.51 19.06
C ASP A 130 11.60 -5.25 18.58
N LEU A 131 11.33 -4.79 17.36
CA LEU A 131 11.88 -3.55 16.79
C LEU A 131 11.38 -2.30 17.53
N THR A 132 10.07 -2.16 17.72
CA THR A 132 9.48 -0.99 18.41
C THR A 132 9.85 -0.97 19.89
N ALA A 133 10.01 -2.13 20.54
CA ALA A 133 10.51 -2.22 21.90
C ALA A 133 11.96 -1.75 22.02
N ARG A 134 12.80 -2.05 21.02
CA ARG A 134 14.21 -1.64 20.99
C ARG A 134 14.40 -0.16 20.67
N TYR A 135 13.59 0.37 19.76
CA TYR A 135 13.66 1.75 19.27
C TYR A 135 12.39 2.52 19.63
N ALA A 136 12.12 2.61 20.94
CA ALA A 136 10.90 3.20 21.48
C ALA A 136 10.74 4.70 21.18
N ASP A 137 11.84 5.39 20.85
CA ASP A 137 11.89 6.80 20.45
C ASP A 137 11.69 7.02 18.95
N ARG A 138 11.52 5.96 18.14
CA ARG A 138 11.43 6.02 16.68
C ARG A 138 10.03 5.68 16.17
N VAL A 139 9.61 6.35 15.09
CA VAL A 139 8.28 6.14 14.48
C VAL A 139 8.34 5.03 13.43
N VAL A 140 7.75 3.88 13.73
CA VAL A 140 7.69 2.71 12.85
C VAL A 140 6.26 2.44 12.43
N PHE A 141 6.04 2.31 11.12
CA PHE A 141 4.80 1.83 10.54
C PHE A 141 4.93 0.36 10.15
N GLY A 142 4.01 -0.48 10.62
CA GLY A 142 3.97 -1.90 10.30
C GLY A 142 3.33 -2.17 8.93
N SER A 143 3.81 -3.20 8.23
CA SER A 143 3.21 -3.66 6.98
C SER A 143 3.31 -5.18 6.84
N GLY A 144 2.28 -5.79 6.26
CA GLY A 144 2.26 -7.20 5.90
C GLY A 144 1.15 -7.98 6.60
N ASP A 145 0.37 -8.71 5.81
CA ASP A 145 -0.74 -9.58 6.25
C ASP A 145 -1.90 -8.87 6.94
N VAL A 146 -2.18 -7.65 6.49
CA VAL A 146 -3.35 -6.87 6.88
C VAL A 146 -4.43 -7.03 5.80
N TRP A 147 -5.48 -7.78 6.11
CA TRP A 147 -6.56 -8.15 5.18
C TRP A 147 -7.92 -7.57 5.59
N THR A 148 -8.11 -7.35 6.88
CA THR A 148 -9.32 -6.83 7.50
C THR A 148 -9.00 -5.61 8.36
N VAL A 149 -10.04 -4.85 8.71
CA VAL A 149 -9.89 -3.73 9.64
C VAL A 149 -9.37 -4.20 11.00
N ASN A 150 -9.78 -5.39 11.47
CA ASN A 150 -9.31 -5.95 12.73
C ASN A 150 -7.80 -6.25 12.70
N ASP A 151 -7.24 -6.64 11.55
CA ASP A 151 -5.80 -6.87 11.42
C ASP A 151 -4.99 -5.57 11.62
N ILE A 152 -5.57 -4.40 11.30
CA ILE A 152 -4.92 -3.10 11.55
C ILE A 152 -4.73 -2.92 13.06
N PHE A 153 -5.81 -3.03 13.84
CA PHE A 153 -5.76 -2.83 15.29
C PHE A 153 -4.99 -3.95 15.99
N ALA A 154 -5.12 -5.20 15.54
CA ALA A 154 -4.30 -6.29 16.05
C ALA A 154 -2.80 -6.03 15.82
N MET A 155 -2.40 -5.47 14.67
CA MET A 155 -0.99 -5.11 14.44
C MET A 155 -0.55 -3.99 15.36
N LEU A 156 -1.36 -2.93 15.53
CA LEU A 156 -1.06 -1.84 16.46
C LEU A 156 -0.86 -2.38 17.89
N ASP A 157 -1.80 -3.18 18.38
CA ASP A 157 -1.80 -3.70 19.76
C ASP A 157 -0.65 -4.69 20.01
N LEU A 158 -0.41 -5.62 19.09
CA LEU A 158 0.57 -6.70 19.29
C LEU A 158 2.01 -6.24 19.05
N THR A 159 2.21 -5.20 18.25
CA THR A 159 3.55 -4.78 17.81
C THR A 159 3.95 -3.39 18.26
N GLY A 160 3.03 -2.57 18.77
CA GLY A 160 3.33 -1.21 19.22
C GLY A 160 3.76 -0.26 18.11
N VAL A 161 3.59 -0.62 16.83
CA VAL A 161 3.84 0.29 15.70
C VAL A 161 2.90 1.49 15.75
N GLN A 162 3.35 2.66 15.32
CA GLN A 162 2.55 3.90 15.38
C GLN A 162 1.60 4.06 14.20
N GLY A 163 1.70 3.19 13.19
CA GLY A 163 0.82 3.17 12.03
C GLY A 163 0.89 1.86 11.27
N VAL A 164 -0.08 1.62 10.39
CA VAL A 164 -0.18 0.39 9.60
C VAL A 164 -0.36 0.72 8.12
N SER A 165 0.51 0.20 7.27
CA SER A 165 0.40 0.30 5.81
C SER A 165 -0.37 -0.92 5.26
N VAL A 166 -1.61 -0.66 4.82
CA VAL A 166 -2.49 -1.62 4.14
C VAL A 166 -2.24 -1.57 2.64
N ALA A 167 -2.01 -2.73 2.02
CA ALA A 167 -1.77 -2.83 0.58
C ALA A 167 -2.75 -3.82 -0.08
N ARG A 168 -2.46 -5.12 -0.06
CA ARG A 168 -3.32 -6.10 -0.76
C ARG A 168 -4.72 -6.20 -0.15
N GLY A 169 -4.87 -5.96 1.16
CA GLY A 169 -6.15 -6.00 1.86
C GLY A 169 -7.14 -4.91 1.46
N CYS A 170 -6.69 -3.78 0.91
CA CYS A 170 -7.60 -2.72 0.43
C CYS A 170 -7.99 -2.87 -1.05
N ILE A 171 -7.36 -3.78 -1.80
CA ILE A 171 -7.73 -4.05 -3.20
C ILE A 171 -9.05 -4.83 -3.23
N GLY A 172 -10.11 -4.19 -3.69
CA GLY A 172 -11.47 -4.74 -3.63
C GLY A 172 -12.17 -4.50 -2.29
N ASN A 173 -11.51 -3.79 -1.37
CA ASN A 173 -12.05 -3.40 -0.08
C ASN A 173 -11.54 -2.01 0.35
N PRO A 174 -11.84 -0.94 -0.40
CA PRO A 174 -11.45 0.42 -0.01
C PRO A 174 -12.10 0.87 1.30
N TRP A 175 -13.24 0.28 1.68
CA TRP A 175 -13.93 0.59 2.93
C TRP A 175 -13.16 0.23 4.20
N ILE A 176 -12.08 -0.56 4.10
CA ILE A 176 -11.21 -0.85 5.24
C ILE A 176 -10.75 0.43 5.97
N PHE A 177 -10.54 1.53 5.24
CA PHE A 177 -10.15 2.82 5.82
C PHE A 177 -11.31 3.54 6.52
N ARG A 178 -12.53 3.47 5.95
CA ARG A 178 -13.76 3.94 6.63
C ARG A 178 -14.01 3.14 7.91
N GLN A 179 -13.89 1.82 7.83
CA GLN A 179 -14.04 0.90 8.95
C GLN A 179 -13.02 1.20 10.05
N ALA A 180 -11.76 1.50 9.68
CA ALA A 180 -10.75 1.93 10.64
C ALA A 180 -11.17 3.23 11.35
N ARG A 181 -11.67 4.23 10.61
CA ARG A 181 -12.19 5.47 11.21
C ARG A 181 -13.37 5.24 12.15
N GLN A 182 -14.28 4.31 11.82
CA GLN A 182 -15.39 3.94 12.69
C GLN A 182 -14.90 3.34 14.01
N MET A 183 -13.97 2.38 13.94
CA MET A 183 -13.39 1.76 15.13
C MET A 183 -12.60 2.76 15.98
N MET A 184 -11.84 3.67 15.36
CA MET A 184 -11.17 4.77 16.07
C MET A 184 -12.15 5.71 16.79
N ALA A 185 -13.37 5.87 16.28
CA ALA A 185 -14.43 6.66 16.89
C ALA A 185 -15.26 5.86 17.93
N GLY A 186 -14.88 4.62 18.23
CA GLY A 186 -15.62 3.74 19.17
C GLY A 186 -16.86 3.09 18.58
N ALA A 187 -17.05 3.14 17.25
CA ALA A 187 -18.17 2.51 16.55
C ALA A 187 -17.78 1.15 15.95
N MET A 188 -18.77 0.28 15.79
CA MET A 188 -18.57 -0.99 15.08
C MET A 188 -18.35 -0.75 13.57
N PRO A 189 -17.40 -1.45 12.93
CA PRO A 189 -17.14 -1.30 11.51
C PRO A 189 -18.34 -1.80 10.69
N THR A 190 -18.78 -1.00 9.71
CA THR A 190 -19.89 -1.40 8.83
C THR A 190 -19.37 -1.98 7.51
N GLU A 191 -19.93 -3.12 7.13
CA GLU A 191 -19.69 -3.73 5.82
C GLU A 191 -20.37 -2.89 4.71
N PRO A 192 -19.80 -2.86 3.50
CA PRO A 192 -20.35 -2.06 2.42
C PRO A 192 -21.63 -2.69 1.85
N THR A 193 -22.67 -1.87 1.69
CA THR A 193 -23.92 -2.32 1.04
C THR A 193 -23.69 -2.60 -0.45
N ILE A 194 -24.61 -3.32 -1.10
CA ILE A 194 -24.56 -3.53 -2.56
C ILE A 194 -24.53 -2.19 -3.32
N ALA A 195 -25.29 -1.19 -2.83
CA ALA A 195 -25.29 0.16 -3.37
C ALA A 195 -23.91 0.83 -3.29
N GLU A 196 -23.26 0.78 -2.12
CA GLU A 196 -21.91 1.33 -1.95
C GLU A 196 -20.89 0.60 -2.83
N GLN A 197 -20.98 -0.74 -2.92
CA GLN A 197 -20.12 -1.53 -3.79
C GLN A 197 -20.28 -1.15 -5.26
N ARG A 198 -21.53 -1.00 -5.74
CA ARG A 198 -21.85 -0.54 -7.09
C ARG A 198 -21.24 0.82 -7.38
N GLN A 199 -21.48 1.79 -6.49
CA GLN A 199 -21.02 3.17 -6.65
C GLN A 199 -19.51 3.24 -6.78
N VAL A 200 -18.77 2.61 -5.86
CA VAL A 200 -17.30 2.64 -5.86
C VAL A 200 -16.72 1.92 -7.09
N LEU A 201 -17.33 0.82 -7.53
CA LEU A 201 -16.92 0.14 -8.76
C LEU A 201 -17.08 1.04 -9.99
N LEU A 202 -18.24 1.69 -10.14
CA LEU A 202 -18.52 2.60 -11.25
C LEU A 202 -17.59 3.83 -11.22
N GLU A 203 -17.39 4.43 -10.05
CA GLU A 203 -16.48 5.58 -9.90
C GLU A 203 -15.04 5.22 -10.27
N HIS A 204 -14.53 4.08 -9.79
CA HIS A 204 -13.19 3.61 -10.12
C HIS A 204 -13.06 3.31 -11.63
N PHE A 205 -14.12 2.80 -12.24
CA PHE A 205 -14.16 2.56 -13.68
C PHE A 205 -14.11 3.85 -14.49
N ASP A 206 -14.90 4.85 -14.11
CA ASP A 206 -14.94 6.15 -14.78
C ASP A 206 -13.60 6.90 -14.60
N LEU A 207 -12.99 6.84 -13.41
CA LEU A 207 -11.62 7.33 -13.18
C LEU A 207 -10.61 6.63 -14.10
N SER A 208 -10.70 5.31 -14.22
CA SER A 208 -9.82 4.54 -15.10
C SER A 208 -10.00 4.91 -16.58
N CYS A 209 -11.23 5.17 -17.03
CA CYS A 209 -11.51 5.62 -18.39
C CYS A 209 -10.94 6.99 -18.68
N ARG A 210 -11.10 7.94 -17.75
CA ARG A 210 -10.52 9.29 -17.89
C ARG A 210 -9.00 9.28 -18.04
N LEU A 211 -8.32 8.35 -17.38
CA LEU A 211 -6.85 8.26 -17.41
C LEU A 211 -6.31 7.45 -18.59
N TRP A 212 -7.00 6.38 -18.99
CA TRP A 212 -6.44 5.36 -19.89
C TRP A 212 -7.25 5.08 -21.16
N GLY A 213 -8.42 5.70 -21.29
CA GLY A 213 -9.42 5.37 -22.31
C GLY A 213 -10.16 4.06 -22.00
N GLU A 214 -11.34 3.92 -22.57
CA GLU A 214 -12.29 2.84 -22.28
C GLU A 214 -11.72 1.43 -22.49
N GLN A 215 -11.02 1.21 -23.60
CA GLN A 215 -10.49 -0.13 -23.95
C GLN A 215 -9.46 -0.62 -22.93
N ARG A 216 -8.56 0.25 -22.48
CA ARG A 216 -7.52 -0.10 -21.49
C ARG A 216 -8.11 -0.18 -20.08
N ALA A 217 -9.02 0.73 -19.76
CA ALA A 217 -9.75 0.74 -18.49
C ALA A 217 -10.52 -0.57 -18.27
N GLY A 218 -11.31 -1.03 -19.26
CA GLY A 218 -12.05 -2.30 -19.17
C GLY A 218 -11.17 -3.50 -18.82
N ARG A 219 -10.04 -3.65 -19.51
CA ARG A 219 -9.07 -4.73 -19.24
C ARG A 219 -8.46 -4.66 -17.84
N MET A 220 -8.18 -3.44 -17.34
CA MET A 220 -7.64 -3.23 -16.00
C MET A 220 -8.68 -3.49 -14.92
N MET A 221 -9.89 -2.95 -15.10
CA MET A 221 -11.01 -3.02 -14.17
C MET A 221 -11.55 -4.42 -13.95
N ARG A 222 -11.33 -5.34 -14.90
CA ARG A 222 -11.58 -6.77 -14.69
C ARG A 222 -10.92 -7.32 -13.43
N LYS A 223 -9.65 -6.97 -13.19
CA LYS A 223 -8.89 -7.47 -12.02
C LYS A 223 -9.46 -6.93 -10.72
N PHE A 224 -9.96 -5.70 -10.74
CA PHE A 224 -10.60 -5.08 -9.59
C PHE A 224 -11.99 -5.66 -9.35
N GLY A 225 -12.83 -5.83 -10.38
CA GLY A 225 -14.13 -6.48 -10.27
C GLY A 225 -14.06 -7.86 -9.61
N ILE A 226 -13.08 -8.69 -10.02
CA ILE A 226 -12.80 -10.00 -9.38
C ILE A 226 -12.52 -9.88 -7.88
N LYS A 227 -11.86 -8.80 -7.45
CA LYS A 227 -11.54 -8.56 -6.03
C LYS A 227 -12.73 -8.01 -5.25
N PHE A 228 -13.51 -7.11 -5.83
CA PHE A 228 -14.77 -6.63 -5.24
C PHE A 228 -15.79 -7.75 -5.07
N ALA A 229 -15.84 -8.71 -6.00
CA ALA A 229 -16.76 -9.86 -5.92
C ALA A 229 -16.63 -10.64 -4.60
N ALA A 230 -15.46 -10.64 -3.95
CA ALA A 230 -15.27 -11.30 -2.66
C ALA A 230 -16.13 -10.71 -1.51
N ARG A 231 -16.65 -9.49 -1.68
CA ARG A 231 -17.56 -8.81 -0.74
C ARG A 231 -19.04 -8.92 -1.13
N HIS A 232 -19.33 -9.56 -2.27
CA HIS A 232 -20.68 -9.76 -2.75
C HIS A 232 -21.30 -11.03 -2.11
N PRO A 233 -22.58 -11.05 -1.71
CA PRO A 233 -23.26 -12.24 -1.19
C PRO A 233 -23.21 -13.45 -2.13
N GLN A 234 -23.17 -13.20 -3.44
CA GLN A 234 -23.02 -14.21 -4.49
C GLN A 234 -21.60 -14.20 -5.09
N ALA A 235 -20.57 -14.22 -4.23
CA ALA A 235 -19.18 -13.95 -4.60
C ALA A 235 -18.68 -14.73 -5.82
N ASP A 236 -18.91 -16.05 -5.85
CA ASP A 236 -18.41 -16.92 -6.93
C ASP A 236 -19.09 -16.62 -8.28
N ALA A 237 -20.40 -16.41 -8.29
CA ALA A 237 -21.14 -16.10 -9.50
C ALA A 237 -20.67 -14.75 -10.12
N VAL A 238 -20.54 -13.72 -9.28
CA VAL A 238 -20.09 -12.38 -9.70
C VAL A 238 -18.63 -12.39 -10.15
N LYS A 239 -17.77 -13.12 -9.43
CA LYS A 239 -16.38 -13.33 -9.83
C LYS A 239 -16.28 -13.99 -11.20
N SER A 240 -17.04 -15.06 -11.43
CA SER A 240 -17.08 -15.75 -12.72
C SER A 240 -17.61 -14.85 -13.84
N ALA A 241 -18.57 -13.97 -13.54
CA ALA A 241 -19.05 -12.98 -14.49
C ALA A 241 -17.94 -11.99 -14.91
N PHE A 242 -17.21 -11.42 -13.94
CA PHE A 242 -16.06 -10.55 -14.26
C PHE A 242 -14.93 -11.26 -14.99
N ILE A 243 -14.66 -12.54 -14.69
CA ILE A 243 -13.62 -13.31 -15.41
C ILE A 243 -13.94 -13.40 -16.91
N ARG A 244 -15.22 -13.57 -17.26
CA ARG A 244 -15.69 -13.69 -18.66
C ARG A 244 -15.80 -12.35 -19.40
N CYS A 245 -15.70 -11.20 -18.71
CA CYS A 245 -15.71 -9.90 -19.38
C CYS A 245 -14.46 -9.73 -20.24
N GLU A 246 -14.66 -9.44 -21.53
CA GLU A 246 -13.61 -9.09 -22.49
C GLU A 246 -13.74 -7.64 -22.97
N ARG A 247 -14.95 -7.09 -22.93
CA ARG A 247 -15.28 -5.74 -23.40
C ARG A 247 -15.91 -4.86 -22.32
N LEU A 248 -15.96 -3.56 -22.61
CA LEU A 248 -16.52 -2.54 -21.70
C LEU A 248 -18.01 -2.79 -21.44
N GLU A 249 -18.78 -3.01 -22.50
CA GLU A 249 -20.23 -3.17 -22.43
C GLU A 249 -20.60 -4.36 -21.52
N GLU A 250 -19.82 -5.44 -21.60
CA GLU A 250 -19.95 -6.62 -20.75
C GLU A 250 -19.63 -6.30 -19.29
N TRP A 251 -18.63 -5.45 -19.03
CA TRP A 251 -18.29 -5.03 -17.68
C TRP A 251 -19.42 -4.22 -17.03
N ARG A 252 -20.00 -3.26 -17.76
CA ARG A 252 -21.18 -2.49 -17.30
C ARG A 252 -22.38 -3.42 -17.07
N ALA A 253 -22.63 -4.35 -17.98
CA ALA A 253 -23.70 -5.33 -17.85
C ALA A 253 -23.56 -6.21 -16.60
N VAL A 254 -22.33 -6.61 -16.24
CA VAL A 254 -22.08 -7.34 -14.98
C VAL A 254 -22.45 -6.49 -13.78
N ILE A 255 -22.13 -5.19 -13.78
CA ILE A 255 -22.53 -4.31 -12.68
C ILE A 255 -24.04 -4.19 -12.56
N GLU A 256 -24.74 -3.92 -13.66
CA GLU A 256 -26.20 -3.76 -13.63
C GLU A 256 -26.92 -5.05 -13.22
N ALA A 257 -26.39 -6.22 -13.60
CA ALA A 257 -26.98 -7.50 -13.24
C ALA A 257 -26.63 -7.93 -11.80
N ALA A 258 -25.36 -7.84 -11.42
CA ALA A 258 -24.87 -8.38 -10.15
C ALA A 258 -25.06 -7.43 -8.97
N TYR A 259 -24.98 -6.13 -9.21
CA TYR A 259 -25.10 -5.10 -8.18
C TYR A 259 -26.43 -4.34 -8.31
N ARG A 260 -27.47 -5.02 -8.79
CA ARG A 260 -28.81 -4.44 -8.97
C ARG A 260 -29.32 -3.92 -7.63
N LEU A 261 -29.82 -2.69 -7.66
CA LEU A 261 -30.51 -2.07 -6.54
C LEU A 261 -32.00 -2.39 -6.63
N ASP A 262 -32.63 -2.68 -5.48
CA ASP A 262 -34.09 -2.68 -5.39
C ASP A 262 -34.64 -1.24 -5.39
N GLU A 263 -35.97 -1.08 -5.52
CA GLU A 263 -36.61 0.23 -5.64
C GLU A 263 -36.35 1.13 -4.41
N ASP A 264 -36.27 0.53 -3.22
CA ASP A 264 -35.98 1.24 -1.96
C ASP A 264 -34.51 1.71 -1.92
N GLN A 265 -33.57 0.91 -2.42
CA GLN A 265 -32.15 1.27 -2.53
C GLN A 265 -31.90 2.33 -3.61
N LEU A 266 -32.67 2.31 -4.71
CA LEU A 266 -32.61 3.35 -5.74
C LEU A 266 -33.08 4.70 -5.18
N ALA A 267 -34.20 4.71 -4.45
CA ALA A 267 -34.71 5.93 -3.81
C ALA A 267 -33.74 6.49 -2.75
N ALA A 268 -33.09 5.63 -1.96
CA ALA A 268 -32.09 6.04 -0.98
C ALA A 268 -30.79 6.58 -1.62
N ALA A 269 -30.38 6.02 -2.77
CA ALA A 269 -29.18 6.47 -3.49
C ALA A 269 -29.35 7.83 -4.18
N ASP A 270 -30.56 8.15 -4.67
CA ASP A 270 -30.84 9.44 -5.32
C ASP A 270 -31.10 10.56 -4.30
N GLY A 271 -31.53 10.25 -3.07
CA GLY A 271 -31.70 11.22 -1.99
C GLY A 271 -30.40 11.70 -1.31
N GLN A 272 -29.24 11.16 -1.69
CA GLN A 272 -27.91 11.56 -1.19
C GLN A 272 -27.10 12.42 -2.19
N ARG A 273 -27.68 12.81 -3.34
CA ARG A 273 -27.03 13.70 -4.32
C ARG A 273 -27.29 15.17 -4.06
#